data_AF-A0A832TL17-F1
#
_entry.id   AF-A0A832TL17-F1
#
_cell.length_a   1.000
_cell.length_b   1.000
_cell.length_c   1.000
_cell.angle_alpha   90.00
_cell.angle_beta   90.00
_cell.angle_gamma   90.00
#
_symmetry.space_group_name_H-M   'P 1'
#
loop_
_entity.id
_entity.type
_entity.pdbx_description
1 polymer ?
#
loop_
_entity_poly.entity_id
_entity_poly.type
_entity_poly.pdbx_seq_one_letter_code
_entity_poly.pdbx_strand_id
1 'polypeptide(L)'
;MDYERILTGREKPLPIYKGIITALENPLSFPDLLEPIYREAMNMDDESLDRFRFSLMRLQLWADIHRNEDLEKAMHIKYVAQVLEKVVFGSLVMEQAEPSAD
;
A
#
# COMPACT_ATOMS: atom_id res chain seq x y z
N MET A 1 11.22 10.46 -2.66
CA MET A 1 11.37 9.09 -2.12
C MET A 1 11.06 8.14 -3.24
N ASP A 2 11.81 7.05 -3.39
CA ASP A 2 11.60 6.13 -4.50
C ASP A 2 10.51 5.09 -4.15
N TYR A 3 9.25 5.52 -4.27
CA TYR A 3 8.09 4.68 -4.02
C TYR A 3 7.94 3.57 -5.05
N GLU A 4 8.31 3.83 -6.30
CA GLU A 4 8.26 2.84 -7.37
C GLU A 4 9.18 1.65 -7.06
N ARG A 5 10.42 1.89 -6.58
CA ARG A 5 11.32 0.83 -6.12
C ARG A 5 10.72 -0.01 -4.99
N ILE A 6 10.04 0.61 -4.03
CA ILE A 6 9.45 -0.11 -2.88
C ILE A 6 8.29 -0.99 -3.35
N LEU A 7 7.39 -0.43 -4.15
CA LEU A 7 6.24 -1.14 -4.71
C LEU A 7 6.67 -2.32 -5.58
N THR A 8 7.65 -2.07 -6.45
CA THR A 8 8.16 -3.03 -7.45
C THR A 8 9.01 -4.13 -6.81
N GLY A 9 9.84 -3.80 -5.81
CA GLY A 9 10.78 -4.74 -5.22
C GLY A 9 11.79 -5.24 -6.25
N ARG A 10 11.72 -6.53 -6.61
CA ARG A 10 12.55 -7.16 -7.64
C ARG A 10 11.78 -7.56 -8.89
N GLU A 11 10.47 -7.28 -8.92
CA GLU A 11 9.59 -7.65 -10.01
C GLU A 11 9.54 -6.54 -11.08
N LYS A 12 8.64 -6.67 -12.06
CA LYS A 12 8.32 -5.57 -12.99
C LYS A 12 7.36 -4.57 -12.33
N PRO A 13 7.39 -3.28 -12.69
CA PRO A 13 6.39 -2.34 -12.22
C PRO A 13 5.00 -2.70 -12.76
N LEU A 14 3.96 -2.38 -11.98
CA LEU A 14 2.56 -2.50 -12.40
C LEU A 14 1.98 -1.10 -12.70
N PRO A 15 1.11 -0.94 -13.71
CA PRO A 15 0.52 0.36 -14.05
C PRO A 15 -0.17 1.05 -12.86
N ILE A 16 -0.83 0.27 -12.00
CA ILE A 16 -1.57 0.73 -10.81
C ILE A 16 -0.70 1.52 -9.82
N TYR A 17 0.62 1.34 -9.87
CA TYR A 17 1.56 2.04 -9.00
C TYR A 17 1.50 3.56 -9.19
N LYS A 18 1.12 4.06 -10.37
CA LYS A 18 1.03 5.51 -10.60
C LYS A 18 0.00 6.17 -9.66
N GLY A 19 -1.18 5.57 -9.52
CA GLY A 19 -2.22 6.07 -8.62
C GLY A 19 -1.78 6.01 -7.15
N ILE A 20 -1.11 4.92 -6.78
CA ILE A 20 -0.61 4.72 -5.41
C ILE A 20 0.48 5.73 -5.07
N ILE A 21 1.47 5.91 -5.95
CA ILE A 21 2.55 6.89 -5.76
C ILE A 21 1.96 8.29 -5.58
N THR A 22 0.96 8.66 -6.38
CA THR A 22 0.27 9.95 -6.24
C THR A 22 -0.37 10.09 -4.85
N ALA A 23 -1.06 9.04 -4.36
CA ALA A 23 -1.64 9.02 -3.03
C ALA A 23 -0.59 9.08 -1.89
N LEU A 24 0.58 8.47 -2.09
CA LEU A 24 1.68 8.48 -1.12
C LEU A 24 2.43 9.82 -1.09
N GLU A 25 2.50 10.53 -2.22
CA GLU A 25 3.10 11.86 -2.31
C GLU A 25 2.18 12.95 -1.79
N ASN A 26 0.86 12.79 -1.96
CA ASN A 26 -0.14 13.73 -1.47
C ASN A 26 -1.29 13.02 -0.73
N PRO A 27 -1.28 13.01 0.62
CA PRO A 27 -2.32 12.39 1.43
C PRO A 27 -3.74 12.88 1.11
N LEU A 28 -3.89 14.16 0.76
CA LEU A 28 -5.18 14.76 0.48
C LEU A 28 -5.80 14.25 -0.83
N SER A 29 -5.00 13.66 -1.71
CA SER A 29 -5.49 13.06 -2.96
C SER A 29 -6.03 11.64 -2.78
N PHE A 30 -5.69 10.96 -1.69
CA PHE A 30 -6.02 9.54 -1.52
C PHE A 30 -7.54 9.25 -1.54
N PRO A 31 -8.41 10.04 -0.89
CA PRO A 31 -9.86 9.82 -0.97
C PRO A 31 -10.39 9.79 -2.41
N ASP A 32 -9.91 10.70 -3.26
CA ASP A 32 -10.33 10.79 -4.67
C ASP A 32 -9.74 9.66 -5.52
N LEU A 33 -8.56 9.15 -5.14
CA LEU A 33 -7.85 8.08 -5.86
C LEU A 33 -8.28 6.67 -5.45
N LEU A 34 -9.01 6.52 -4.34
CA LEU A 34 -9.39 5.20 -3.82
C LEU A 34 -10.23 4.39 -4.82
N GLU A 35 -11.31 4.96 -5.35
CA GLU A 35 -12.15 4.26 -6.32
C GLU A 35 -11.39 3.94 -7.62
N PRO A 36 -10.68 4.89 -8.27
CA PRO A 36 -9.89 4.59 -9.46
C PRO A 36 -8.89 3.45 -9.26
N ILE A 37 -8.14 3.44 -8.16
CA ILE A 37 -7.16 2.38 -7.85
C ILE A 37 -7.88 1.04 -7.66
N TYR A 38 -9.01 1.01 -6.94
CA TYR A 38 -9.79 -0.20 -6.76
C TYR A 38 -10.33 -0.74 -8.10
N ARG A 39 -10.90 0.12 -8.95
CA ARG A 39 -11.41 -0.26 -10.28
C ARG A 39 -10.30 -0.81 -11.17
N GLU A 40 -9.11 -0.23 -11.12
CA GLU A 40 -7.94 -0.74 -11.83
C GLU A 40 -7.55 -2.14 -11.33
N ALA A 41 -7.50 -2.34 -10.01
CA ALA A 41 -7.22 -3.64 -9.42
C ALA A 41 -8.22 -4.72 -9.85
N MET A 42 -9.52 -4.40 -9.92
CA MET A 42 -10.55 -5.36 -10.34
C MET A 42 -10.44 -5.81 -11.81
N ASN A 43 -9.63 -5.14 -12.64
CA ASN A 43 -9.38 -5.52 -14.03
C ASN A 43 -8.06 -6.29 -14.22
N MET A 44 -7.30 -6.52 -13.15
CA MET A 44 -6.02 -7.23 -13.19
C MET A 44 -6.23 -8.75 -13.18
N ASP A 45 -5.28 -9.49 -13.76
CA ASP A 45 -5.20 -10.94 -13.62
C ASP A 45 -4.73 -11.36 -12.22
N ASP A 46 -4.93 -12.63 -11.88
CA ASP A 46 -4.60 -13.19 -10.56
C ASP A 46 -3.10 -13.02 -10.21
N GLU A 47 -2.20 -13.18 -11.19
CA GLU A 47 -0.76 -13.02 -10.98
C GLU A 47 -0.40 -11.58 -10.62
N SER A 48 -0.98 -10.61 -11.34
CA SER A 48 -0.76 -9.19 -11.10
C SER A 48 -1.40 -8.75 -9.79
N LEU A 49 -2.56 -9.31 -9.42
CA LEU A 49 -3.21 -9.07 -8.13
C LEU A 49 -2.38 -9.59 -6.96
N ASP A 50 -1.84 -10.81 -7.05
CA ASP A 50 -0.96 -11.36 -6.01
C ASP A 50 0.29 -10.49 -5.83
N ARG A 51 0.94 -10.10 -6.94
CA ARG A 51 2.08 -9.18 -6.93
C ARG A 51 1.72 -7.83 -6.32
N PHE A 52 0.54 -7.31 -6.63
CA PHE A 52 0.05 -6.06 -6.06
C PHE A 52 -0.14 -6.16 -4.54
N ARG A 53 -0.68 -7.27 -4.03
CA ARG A 53 -0.80 -7.50 -2.58
C ARG A 53 0.56 -7.42 -1.89
N PHE A 54 1.59 -8.06 -2.47
CA PHE A 54 2.96 -7.95 -1.95
C PHE A 54 3.54 -6.54 -2.04
N SER A 55 3.17 -5.73 -3.03
CA SER A 55 3.56 -4.32 -3.10
C SER A 55 3.01 -3.52 -1.91
N LEU A 56 1.76 -3.75 -1.53
CA LEU A 56 1.15 -3.11 -0.36
C LEU A 56 1.82 -3.57 0.94
N MET A 57 2.16 -4.86 1.06
CA MET A 57 2.94 -5.36 2.21
C MET A 57 4.32 -4.71 2.30
N ARG A 58 5.01 -4.48 1.17
CA ARG A 58 6.32 -3.79 1.17
C ARG A 58 6.21 -2.35 1.67
N LEU A 59 5.13 -1.64 1.36
CA LEU A 59 4.89 -0.30 1.92
C LEU A 59 4.69 -0.35 3.43
N GLN A 60 3.93 -1.32 3.94
CA GLN A 60 3.73 -1.52 5.38
C GLN A 60 5.05 -1.82 6.10
N LEU A 61 5.86 -2.75 5.56
CA LEU A 61 7.20 -3.06 6.09
C LEU A 61 8.12 -1.85 6.05
N TRP A 62 8.10 -1.09 4.96
CA TRP A 62 8.89 0.14 4.86
C TRP A 62 8.49 1.13 5.95
N ALA A 63 7.20 1.35 6.15
CA ALA A 63 6.68 2.25 7.19
C ALA A 63 7.12 1.79 8.59
N ASP A 64 7.08 0.49 8.88
CA ASP A 64 7.50 -0.03 10.18
C ASP A 64 9.00 0.13 10.43
N ILE A 65 9.84 -0.04 9.40
CA ILE A 65 11.30 0.15 9.51
C ILE A 65 11.65 1.61 9.76
N HIS A 66 10.98 2.55 9.09
CA HIS A 66 11.35 3.98 9.09
C HIS A 66 10.49 4.81 10.05
N ARG A 67 9.65 4.19 10.87
CA ARG A 67 8.70 4.87 11.78
C ARG A 67 9.35 5.88 12.72
N ASN A 68 10.60 5.65 13.10
CA ASN A 68 11.34 6.51 14.03
C ASN A 68 12.04 7.68 13.32
N GLU A 69 12.17 7.62 11.98
CA GLU A 69 12.80 8.67 11.18
C GLU A 69 11.80 9.78 10.87
N ASP A 70 10.59 9.39 10.48
CA ASP A 70 9.48 10.30 10.15
C ASP A 70 8.16 9.58 10.43
N LEU A 71 7.61 9.84 11.63
CA LEU A 71 6.42 9.17 12.11
C LEU A 71 5.19 9.48 11.25
N GLU A 72 4.99 10.75 10.90
CA GLU A 72 3.81 11.19 10.13
C GLU A 72 3.81 10.54 8.76
N LYS A 73 4.96 10.55 8.07
CA LYS A 73 5.10 9.92 6.77
C LYS A 73 4.94 8.41 6.83
N ALA A 74 5.54 7.75 7.84
CA ALA A 74 5.39 6.31 8.02
C ALA A 74 3.93 5.93 8.28
N MET A 75 3.22 6.67 9.14
CA MET A 75 1.80 6.46 9.41
C MET A 75 0.95 6.63 8.14
N HIS A 76 1.22 7.65 7.33
CA HIS A 76 0.52 7.87 6.06
C HIS A 76 0.73 6.71 5.08
N ILE A 77 1.97 6.32 4.84
CA ILE A 77 2.30 5.21 3.94
C ILE A 77 1.61 3.92 4.38
N LYS A 78 1.64 3.64 5.69
CA LYS A 78 0.98 2.46 6.26
C LYS A 78 -0.53 2.52 6.08
N TYR A 79 -1.15 3.67 6.34
CA TYR A 79 -2.59 3.87 6.19
C TYR A 79 -3.06 3.62 4.75
N VAL A 80 -2.40 4.26 3.76
CA VAL A 80 -2.74 4.06 2.33
C VAL A 80 -2.63 2.59 1.95
N ALA A 81 -1.53 1.93 2.34
CA ALA A 81 -1.31 0.53 2.01
C ALA A 81 -2.37 -0.40 2.61
N GLN A 82 -2.73 -0.19 3.88
CA GLN A 82 -3.72 -1.02 4.58
C GLN A 82 -5.14 -0.81 4.07
N VAL A 83 -5.52 0.44 3.75
CA VAL A 83 -6.84 0.72 3.19
C VAL A 83 -6.98 0.07 1.82
N LEU A 84 -5.99 0.25 0.94
CA LEU A 84 -5.99 -0.40 -0.37
C LEU A 84 -6.04 -1.93 -0.24
N GLU A 85 -5.27 -2.50 0.67
CA GLU A 85 -5.24 -3.95 0.87
C GLU A 85 -6.61 -4.47 1.32
N LYS A 86 -7.24 -3.81 2.31
CA LYS A 86 -8.59 -4.18 2.77
C LYS A 86 -9.64 -4.05 1.68
N VAL A 87 -9.61 -2.98 0.91
CA VAL A 87 -10.61 -2.71 -0.13
C VAL A 87 -10.48 -3.69 -1.29
N VAL A 88 -9.26 -4.06 -1.68
CA VAL A 88 -8.99 -4.94 -2.83
C VAL A 88 -9.08 -6.42 -2.45
N PHE A 89 -8.57 -6.82 -1.28
CA PHE A 89 -8.42 -8.23 -0.89
C PHE A 89 -9.31 -8.65 0.29
N GLY A 90 -10.03 -7.71 0.92
CA GLY A 90 -10.94 -8.00 2.04
C GLY A 90 -10.26 -8.24 3.39
N SER A 91 -8.93 -8.41 3.44
CA SER A 91 -8.18 -8.64 4.67
C SER A 91 -6.74 -8.12 4.58
N LEU A 92 -6.15 -7.82 5.74
CA LEU A 92 -4.71 -7.54 5.85
C LEU A 92 -3.95 -8.86 5.99
N VAL A 93 -2.83 -9.01 5.30
CA VAL A 93 -1.88 -10.10 5.58
C VAL A 93 -1.11 -9.82 6.87
N MET A 94 -0.68 -8.57 7.04
CA MET A 94 0.01 -8.09 8.23
C MET A 94 -1.02 -7.52 9.22
N GLU A 95 -1.80 -8.40 9.85
CA GLU A 95 -2.65 -7.97 10.95
C GLU A 95 -1.77 -7.44 12.10
N GLN A 96 -2.15 -6.30 12.66
CA GLN A 96 -1.55 -5.87 13.92
C GLN A 96 -2.01 -6.88 14.96
N ALA A 97 -1.05 -7.51 15.67
CA ALA A 97 -1.39 -8.18 16.91
C ALA A 97 -2.07 -7.13 17.79
N GLU A 98 -3.35 -7.30 18.12
CA GLU A 98 -3.95 -6.50 19.17
C GLU A 98 -3.06 -6.67 20.41
N PRO A 99 -2.69 -5.59 21.11
CA PRO A 99 -2.05 -5.74 22.40
C PRO A 99 -2.99 -6.58 23.25
N SER A 100 -2.53 -7.79 23.61
CA SER A 100 -3.25 -8.65 24.53
C SER A 100 -3.53 -7.82 25.77
N ALA A 101 -4.82 -7.61 26.05
CA ALA A 101 -5.26 -6.97 27.28
C ALA A 101 -5.00 -7.96 28.43
N ASP A 102 -3.74 -8.02 28.88
CA ASP A 102 -3.34 -8.62 30.16
C ASP A 102 -3.43 -7.57 31.27
#